data_AF-A0A7J4KA18-F1
#
_entry.id   AF-A0A7J4KA18-F1
#
_cell.length_a   1.000
_cell.length_b   1.000
_cell.length_c   1.000
_cell.angle_alpha   90.00
_cell.angle_beta   90.00
_cell.angle_gamma   90.00
#
_symmetry.space_group_name_H-M   'P 1'
#
loop_
_entity.id
_entity.type
_entity.pdbx_description
1 polymer ?
#
loop_
_entity_poly.entity_id
_entity_poly.type
_entity_poly.pdbx_seq_one_letter_code
_entity_poly.pdbx_strand_id
1 'polypeptide(L)'
;GSDWLLWLGIHPPTFYSVDYTPVFPWLGVVLIGVFFGNIIYPGGRQRWQPGVPAPVKETAGFLGRHSLAIYLIHQPVILGVIFLLYPDVLAMGVPGG
;
A
#
# COMPACT_ATOMS: atom_id res chain seq x y z
N GLY A 1 22.40 -16.10 9.86
CA GLY A 1 23.24 -15.66 8.72
C GLY A 1 22.51 -15.70 7.38
N SER A 2 21.18 -15.60 7.36
CA SER A 2 20.33 -15.67 6.15
C SER A 2 19.66 -14.34 5.82
N ASP A 3 19.96 -13.26 6.55
CA ASP A 3 19.34 -11.95 6.37
C ASP A 3 19.80 -11.23 5.10
N TRP A 4 20.84 -11.76 4.44
CA TRP A 4 21.37 -11.21 3.19
C TRP A 4 20.48 -11.49 1.97
N LEU A 5 19.50 -12.40 2.05
CA LEU A 5 18.57 -12.70 0.95
C LEU A 5 17.20 -12.02 1.08
N LEU A 6 17.02 -11.20 2.11
CA LEU A 6 15.74 -10.52 2.36
C LEU A 6 15.31 -9.65 1.18
N TRP A 7 16.21 -9.04 0.42
CA TRP A 7 15.83 -8.26 -0.75
C TRP A 7 15.26 -9.12 -1.90
N LEU A 8 15.60 -10.41 -1.95
CA LEU A 8 15.09 -11.37 -2.95
C LEU A 8 13.77 -12.07 -2.53
N GLY A 9 13.25 -11.79 -1.33
CA GLY A 9 12.05 -12.48 -0.82
C GLY A 9 12.33 -13.76 -0.05
N ILE A 10 13.60 -14.14 0.14
CA ILE A 10 13.96 -15.31 0.93
C ILE A 10 14.26 -14.82 2.34
N HIS A 11 13.33 -15.06 3.25
CA HIS A 11 13.44 -14.67 4.65
C HIS A 11 13.33 -15.89 5.56
N PRO A 12 13.97 -15.87 6.74
CA PRO A 12 13.72 -16.88 7.76
C PRO A 12 12.24 -16.92 8.15
N PRO A 13 11.70 -18.07 8.59
CA PRO A 13 10.32 -18.18 9.09
C PRO A 13 10.03 -17.24 10.27
N THR A 14 11.07 -16.78 10.97
CA THR A 14 11.00 -15.89 12.12
C THR A 14 10.95 -14.41 11.75
N PHE A 15 11.15 -14.05 10.47
CA PHE A 15 11.12 -12.65 10.03
C PHE A 15 9.69 -12.27 9.63
N TYR A 16 9.10 -11.32 10.35
CA TYR A 16 7.80 -10.75 10.07
C TYR A 16 7.89 -9.22 10.12
N SER A 17 7.49 -8.57 9.04
CA SER A 17 7.38 -7.11 8.96
C SER A 17 6.15 -6.77 8.12
N VAL A 18 5.35 -5.82 8.62
CA VAL A 18 4.08 -5.41 8.00
C VAL A 18 4.32 -4.74 6.64
N ASP A 19 5.46 -4.06 6.49
CA ASP A 19 5.79 -3.25 5.30
C ASP A 19 6.88 -3.91 4.43
N TYR A 20 7.08 -5.22 4.55
CA TYR A 20 8.10 -5.91 3.78
C TYR A 20 7.59 -6.30 2.39
N THR A 21 8.15 -5.67 1.36
CA THR A 21 7.88 -5.99 -0.04
C THR A 21 9.19 -6.36 -0.75
N PRO A 22 9.43 -7.65 -1.08
CA PRO A 22 10.68 -8.06 -1.71
C PRO A 22 10.81 -7.53 -3.14
N VAL A 23 12.03 -7.38 -3.64
CA VAL A 23 12.28 -6.85 -5.00
C VAL A 23 11.69 -7.80 -6.05
N PHE A 24 11.83 -9.10 -5.86
CA PHE A 24 11.15 -10.11 -6.68
C PHE A 24 9.87 -10.57 -5.98
N PRO A 25 8.70 -10.62 -6.64
CA PRO A 25 8.42 -10.33 -8.05
C PRO A 25 8.00 -8.87 -8.33
N TRP A 26 7.94 -8.02 -7.30
CA TRP A 26 7.34 -6.68 -7.38
C TRP A 26 8.01 -5.75 -8.40
N LEU A 27 9.32 -5.90 -8.61
CA LEU A 27 10.05 -5.19 -9.68
C LEU A 27 9.44 -5.47 -11.06
N GLY A 28 9.01 -6.71 -11.32
CA GLY A 28 8.33 -7.05 -12.58
C GLY A 28 7.03 -6.28 -12.77
N VAL A 29 6.23 -6.15 -11.71
CA VAL A 29 4.98 -5.37 -11.72
C VAL A 29 5.27 -3.89 -11.98
N VAL A 30 6.29 -3.33 -11.34
CA VAL A 30 6.74 -1.94 -11.59
C VAL A 30 7.16 -1.76 -13.05
N LEU A 31 7.96 -2.68 -13.59
CA LEU A 31 8.42 -2.63 -14.99
C LEU A 31 7.26 -2.73 -15.99
N ILE A 32 6.26 -3.56 -15.72
CA ILE A 32 5.03 -3.62 -16.53
C ILE A 32 4.33 -2.26 -16.51
N GLY A 33 4.21 -1.61 -15.34
CA GLY A 33 3.65 -0.26 -15.22
C GLY A 33 4.46 0.78 -16.01
N VAL A 34 5.79 0.74 -15.94
CA VAL A 34 6.69 1.63 -16.70
C VAL A 34 6.54 1.40 -18.20
N PHE A 35 6.45 0.15 -18.66
CA PHE A 35 6.23 -0.19 -20.05
C PHE A 35 4.92 0.41 -20.59
N PHE A 36 3.81 0.20 -19.89
CA PHE A 36 2.53 0.82 -20.25
C PHE A 36 2.59 2.36 -20.18
N GLY A 37 3.27 2.92 -19.17
CA GLY A 37 3.49 4.35 -19.05
C GLY A 37 4.20 4.95 -20.27
N ASN A 38 5.25 4.30 -20.77
CA ASN A 38 5.97 4.73 -21.97
C ASN A 38 5.12 4.64 -23.25
N ILE A 39 4.26 3.63 -23.36
CA ILE A 39 3.33 3.50 -24.50
C ILE A 39 2.27 4.60 -24.49
N ILE A 40 1.69 4.89 -23.32
CA ILE A 40 0.58 5.84 -23.17
C ILE A 40 1.07 7.30 -23.14
N TYR A 41 2.27 7.55 -22.61
CA TYR A 41 2.86 8.90 -22.43
C TYR A 41 4.24 9.05 -23.12
N PRO A 42 4.34 8.89 -24.45
CA PRO A 42 5.59 9.06 -25.15
C PRO A 42 6.12 10.49 -24.99
N GLY A 43 7.37 10.63 -24.53
CA GLY A 43 8.00 11.94 -24.29
C GLY A 43 7.35 12.76 -23.17
N GLY A 44 6.65 12.11 -22.22
CA GLY A 44 5.94 12.78 -21.13
C GLY A 44 4.66 13.50 -21.56
N ARG A 45 4.24 13.34 -22.82
CA ARG A 45 2.99 13.88 -23.34
C ARG A 45 1.97 12.77 -23.50
N GLN A 46 0.78 13.01 -22.97
CA GLN A 46 -0.32 12.07 -23.04
C GLN A 46 -0.74 11.87 -24.50
N ARG A 47 -0.40 10.71 -25.09
CA ARG A 47 -0.78 10.38 -26.48
C ARG A 47 -2.24 9.95 -26.58
N TRP A 48 -2.78 9.36 -25.52
CA TRP A 48 -4.14 8.87 -25.45
C TRP A 48 -4.88 9.56 -24.29
N GLN A 49 -5.93 10.31 -24.62
CA GLN A 49 -6.87 10.84 -23.62
C GLN A 49 -8.01 9.83 -23.49
N PRO A 50 -7.97 8.92 -22.50
CA PRO A 50 -9.17 8.17 -22.18
C PRO A 50 -10.24 9.18 -21.76
N GLY A 51 -11.47 9.01 -22.24
CA GLY A 51 -12.62 9.86 -21.92
C GLY A 51 -13.08 9.72 -20.46
N VAL A 52 -12.14 9.76 -19.52
CA VAL A 52 -12.40 9.72 -18.08
C VAL A 52 -13.02 11.06 -17.68
N PRO A 53 -14.17 11.06 -16.99
CA PRO A 53 -14.78 12.28 -16.52
C PRO A 53 -13.79 13.10 -15.65
N ALA A 54 -13.75 14.41 -15.87
CA ALA A 54 -12.96 15.35 -15.07
C ALA A 54 -13.05 15.11 -13.54
N PRO A 55 -14.24 14.90 -12.92
CA PRO A 55 -14.33 14.69 -11.47
C PRO A 55 -13.61 13.41 -11.00
N VAL A 56 -13.58 12.37 -11.82
CA VAL A 56 -12.88 11.11 -11.49
C VAL A 56 -11.37 11.34 -11.52
N LYS A 57 -10.86 12.06 -12.53
CA LYS A 57 -9.44 12.41 -12.63
C LYS A 57 -8.99 13.29 -11.46
N GLU A 58 -9.80 14.27 -11.10
CA GLU A 58 -9.53 15.18 -9.98
C GLU A 58 -9.53 14.46 -8.64
N THR A 59 -10.52 13.58 -8.42
CA THR A 59 -10.62 12.79 -7.19
C THR A 59 -9.46 11.82 -7.06
N ALA A 60 -9.12 11.09 -8.13
CA ALA A 60 -7.96 10.20 -8.14
C ALA A 60 -6.64 10.98 -7.89
N GLY A 61 -6.50 12.16 -8.49
CA GLY A 61 -5.36 13.05 -8.25
C GLY A 61 -5.30 13.56 -6.81
N PHE A 62 -6.45 13.92 -6.22
CA PHE A 62 -6.55 14.35 -4.83
C PHE A 62 -6.15 13.24 -3.85
N LEU A 63 -6.70 12.03 -4.05
CA LEU A 63 -6.38 10.86 -3.24
C LEU A 63 -4.90 10.49 -3.36
N GLY A 64 -4.34 10.55 -4.56
CA GLY A 64 -2.90 10.31 -4.77
C GLY A 64 -2.01 11.33 -4.05
N ARG A 65 -2.36 12.62 -4.10
CA ARG A 65 -1.60 13.70 -3.42
C ARG A 65 -1.66 13.62 -1.89
N HIS A 66 -2.78 13.15 -1.35
CA HIS A 66 -2.98 12.99 0.09
C HIS A 66 -2.77 11.55 0.57
N SER A 67 -2.17 10.69 -0.26
CA SER A 67 -1.97 9.26 0.03
C SER A 67 -1.27 9.02 1.37
N LEU A 68 -0.24 9.82 1.70
CA LEU A 68 0.46 9.73 3.00
C LEU A 68 -0.46 10.05 4.18
N ALA A 69 -1.25 11.12 4.09
CA ALA A 69 -2.17 11.49 5.16
C ALA A 69 -3.25 10.41 5.32
N ILE A 70 -3.78 9.90 4.22
CA ILE A 70 -4.76 8.80 4.21
C ILE A 70 -4.15 7.54 4.85
N TYR A 71 -2.90 7.21 4.52
CA TYR A 71 -2.17 6.07 5.08
C TYR A 71 -2.01 6.20 6.61
N LEU A 72 -1.56 7.36 7.07
CA LEU A 72 -1.36 7.64 8.49
C LEU A 72 -2.68 7.64 9.29
N ILE A 73 -3.78 8.11 8.70
CA ILE A 73 -5.10 8.16 9.34
C ILE A 73 -5.75 6.77 9.37
N HIS A 74 -5.52 5.92 8.36
CA HIS A 74 -6.13 4.60 8.33
C HIS A 74 -5.71 3.73 9.52
N GLN A 75 -4.45 3.79 9.96
CA GLN A 75 -3.95 3.01 11.09
C GLN A 75 -4.76 3.23 12.40
N PRO A 76 -4.91 4.47 12.92
CA PRO A 76 -5.72 4.72 14.12
C PRO A 76 -7.21 4.48 13.88
N VAL A 77 -7.72 4.71 12.67
CA VAL A 77 -9.14 4.44 12.35
C VAL A 77 -9.44 2.95 12.45
N ILE A 78 -8.59 2.09 11.86
CA ILE A 78 -8.76 0.63 11.93
C ILE A 78 -8.70 0.17 13.39
N LEU A 79 -7.72 0.65 14.16
CA LEU A 79 -7.62 0.34 15.58
C LEU A 79 -8.86 0.80 16.38
N GLY A 80 -9.37 2.00 16.10
CA GLY A 80 -10.58 2.53 16.73
C GLY A 80 -11.84 1.72 16.38
N VAL A 81 -11.98 1.27 15.13
CA VAL A 81 -13.09 0.41 14.69
C VAL A 81 -13.01 -0.96 15.37
N ILE A 82 -11.82 -1.57 15.45
CA ILE A 82 -11.62 -2.84 16.16
C ILE A 82 -11.98 -2.66 17.64
N PHE A 83 -11.57 -1.57 18.27
CA PHE A 83 -11.89 -1.26 19.67
C PHE A 83 -13.40 -1.17 19.91
N LEU A 84 -14.13 -0.51 19.00
CA LEU A 84 -15.58 -0.36 19.12
C LEU A 84 -16.33 -1.68 18.90
N LEU A 85 -15.86 -2.52 17.97
CA LEU A 85 -16.51 -3.80 17.64
C LEU A 85 -16.17 -4.92 18.64
N TYR A 86 -14.99 -4.89 19.26
CA TYR A 86 -14.49 -5.94 20.14
C TYR A 86 -13.96 -5.40 21.48
N PRO A 87 -14.78 -4.69 22.27
CA PRO A 87 -14.34 -4.19 23.57
C PRO A 87 -13.97 -5.32 24.54
N ASP A 88 -14.66 -6.45 24.46
CA ASP A 88 -14.48 -7.60 25.36
C ASP A 88 -13.15 -8.34 25.13
N VAL A 89 -12.65 -8.35 23.90
CA VAL A 89 -11.38 -9.02 23.54
C VAL A 89 -10.20 -8.33 24.22
N LEU A 90 -10.31 -7.03 24.48
CA LEU A 90 -9.32 -6.26 25.25
C LEU A 90 -9.55 -6.39 26.76
N ALA A 91 -10.80 -6.50 27.21
CA ALA A 91 -11.13 -6.71 28.62
C ALA A 91 -10.68 -8.09 29.14
N MET A 92 -10.74 -9.14 28.31
CA MET A 92 -10.22 -10.48 28.66
C MET A 92 -8.69 -10.53 28.81
N GLY A 93 -7.96 -9.57 28.25
CA GLY A 93 -6.51 -9.43 28.38
C GLY A 93 -6.04 -8.66 29.63
N VAL A 94 -6.96 -8.07 30.39
CA VAL A 94 -6.67 -7.37 31.65
C VAL A 94 -7.14 -8.25 32.81
N PRO A 95 -6.25 -9.04 33.44
CA PRO A 95 -6.63 -9.77 34.65
C PRO A 95 -6.74 -8.76 35.80
N GLY A 96 -7.96 -8.29 36.06
CA GLY A 96 -8.26 -7.43 37.22
C GLY A 96 -9.30 -6.34 36.92
N GLY A 97 -10.56 -6.74 36.90
CA GLY A 97 -11.73 -5.90 37.18
C GLY A 97 -12.56 -6.59 38.25
#